data_AF-A0A1Y2LL49-F1
#
_entry.id   AF-A0A1Y2LL49-F1
#
_cell.length_a   1.000
_cell.length_b   1.000
_cell.length_c   1.000
_cell.angle_alpha   90.00
_cell.angle_beta   90.00
_cell.angle_gamma   90.00
#
_symmetry.space_group_name_H-M   'P 1'
#
loop_
_entity.id
_entity.type
_entity.pdbx_description
1 polymer ?
#
loop_
_entity_poly.entity_id
_entity_poly.type
_entity_poly.pdbx_seq_one_letter_code
_entity_poly.pdbx_strand_id
1 'polypeptide(L)'
;MPPKTPAPRTTTSLETQAPDMEGSPEPLEQRLYDLLSPFLEVAQEHGSNQVPLAEQSKAMVLCENLAFLIRHNQASYGKLIGVGDILVATKNWDLRTKGADGVICVGVYINGNHNYTYCLVRVVMRSLDKIIDKLAECVEPLLAPFCPGL
;
A
#
# COMPACT_ATOMS: atom_id res chain seq x y z
N MET A 1 -13.61 53.19 56.41
CA MET A 1 -13.63 51.78 55.99
C MET A 1 -12.92 51.68 54.64
N PRO A 2 -11.79 50.96 54.53
CA PRO A 2 -11.07 50.82 53.26
C PRO A 2 -11.71 49.74 52.36
N PRO A 3 -11.58 49.85 51.02
CA PRO A 3 -12.13 48.87 50.08
C PRO A 3 -11.28 47.58 50.05
N LYS A 4 -11.96 46.42 50.08
CA LYS A 4 -11.36 45.09 49.95
C LYS A 4 -10.85 44.85 48.53
N THR A 5 -9.55 44.61 48.39
CA THR A 5 -8.91 44.07 47.19
C THR A 5 -9.40 42.64 46.92
N PRO A 6 -9.82 42.26 45.70
CA PRO A 6 -10.09 40.87 45.37
C PRO A 6 -8.79 40.12 45.03
N ALA A 7 -8.68 38.89 45.54
CA ALA A 7 -7.58 37.96 45.32
C ALA A 7 -7.52 37.45 43.86
N PRO A 8 -6.33 37.05 43.36
CA PRO A 8 -6.16 36.54 42.01
C PRO A 8 -6.85 35.17 41.86
N ARG A 9 -7.67 35.03 40.80
CA ARG A 9 -8.26 33.74 40.40
C ARG A 9 -7.17 32.88 39.74
N THR A 10 -6.82 31.79 40.40
CA THR A 10 -6.09 30.67 39.79
C THR A 10 -6.98 30.03 38.72
N THR A 11 -6.71 30.31 37.44
CA THR A 11 -7.28 29.53 36.33
C THR A 11 -6.63 28.15 36.32
N THR A 12 -7.35 27.19 36.90
CA THR A 12 -7.05 25.76 36.77
C THR A 12 -7.81 25.22 35.56
N SER A 13 -7.04 24.65 34.63
CA SER A 13 -7.37 23.64 33.62
C SER A 13 -8.58 23.83 32.69
N LEU A 14 -8.28 23.78 31.40
CA LEU A 14 -8.75 22.72 30.49
C LEU A 14 -7.74 22.68 29.33
N GLU A 15 -6.57 22.10 29.59
CA GLU A 15 -5.82 21.46 28.51
C GLU A 15 -6.70 20.33 28.01
N THR A 16 -7.34 20.55 26.87
CA THR A 16 -7.89 19.48 26.05
C THR A 16 -6.70 18.59 25.67
N GLN A 17 -6.43 17.58 26.48
CA GLN A 17 -5.69 16.41 26.04
C GLN A 17 -6.49 15.83 24.88
N ALA A 18 -6.00 16.10 23.67
CA ALA A 18 -6.39 15.32 22.51
C ALA A 18 -6.16 13.85 22.90
N PRO A 19 -7.12 12.95 22.66
CA PRO A 19 -6.86 11.54 22.85
C PRO A 19 -5.63 11.19 22.03
N ASP A 20 -4.62 10.61 22.68
CA ASP A 20 -3.55 9.91 22.01
C ASP A 20 -4.21 8.89 21.07
N MET A 21 -4.34 9.25 19.79
CA MET A 21 -4.74 8.29 18.76
C MET A 21 -3.59 7.31 18.64
N GLU A 22 -3.72 6.21 19.36
CA GLU A 22 -2.97 4.98 19.12
C GLU A 22 -2.97 4.67 17.62
N GLY A 23 -1.77 4.65 17.04
CA GLY A 23 -1.52 4.29 15.65
C GLY A 23 -1.65 5.47 14.70
N SER A 24 -0.52 6.08 14.34
CA SER A 24 -0.45 6.78 13.06
C SER A 24 -1.00 5.83 11.99
N PRO A 25 -1.95 6.25 11.13
CA PRO A 25 -2.47 5.39 10.08
C PRO A 25 -1.28 4.86 9.29
N GLU A 26 -1.19 3.53 9.21
CA GLU A 26 -0.12 2.86 8.48
C GLU A 26 -0.04 3.44 7.06
N PRO A 27 1.16 3.76 6.55
CA PRO A 27 1.29 4.32 5.21
C PRO A 27 0.79 3.31 4.17
N LEU A 28 0.18 3.81 3.09
CA LEU A 28 -0.34 2.97 2.00
C LEU A 28 0.75 2.07 1.41
N GLU A 29 1.98 2.55 1.38
CA GLU A 29 3.18 1.84 0.94
C GLU A 29 3.44 0.58 1.77
N GLN A 30 3.37 0.68 3.10
CA GLN A 30 3.58 -0.47 3.98
C GLN A 30 2.45 -1.48 3.80
N ARG A 31 1.21 -1.01 3.69
CA ARG A 31 0.07 -1.89 3.41
C ARG A 31 0.22 -2.64 2.09
N LEU A 32 0.64 -1.94 1.04
CA LEU A 32 0.92 -2.53 -0.27
C LEU A 32 2.06 -3.54 -0.18
N TYR A 33 3.13 -3.22 0.55
CA TYR A 33 4.26 -4.11 0.76
C TYR A 33 3.84 -5.38 1.50
N ASP A 34 3.08 -5.26 2.58
CA ASP A 34 2.59 -6.38 3.37
C ASP A 34 1.70 -7.31 2.52
N LEU A 35 0.82 -6.74 1.71
CA LEU A 35 -0.03 -7.49 0.78
C LEU A 35 0.76 -8.15 -0.35
N LEU A 36 1.87 -7.53 -0.78
CA LEU A 36 2.72 -8.06 -1.84
C LEU A 36 3.83 -8.99 -1.33
N SER A 37 4.11 -8.97 -0.03
CA SER A 37 5.16 -9.77 0.62
C SER A 37 5.09 -11.27 0.31
N PRO A 38 3.90 -11.91 0.18
CA PRO A 38 3.83 -13.33 -0.18
C PRO A 38 4.28 -13.64 -1.61
N PHE A 39 4.41 -12.62 -2.47
CA PHE A 39 4.86 -12.73 -3.86
C PHE A 39 6.35 -12.46 -4.03
N LEU A 40 7.04 -12.03 -2.97
CA LEU A 40 8.49 -11.85 -2.99
C LEU A 40 9.16 -13.23 -3.11
N GLU A 41 10.02 -13.37 -4.12
CA GLU A 41 10.75 -14.60 -4.33
C GLU A 41 11.89 -14.68 -3.30
N VAL A 42 11.83 -15.70 -2.45
CA VAL A 42 12.94 -16.01 -1.56
C VAL A 42 14.06 -16.58 -2.41
N ALA A 43 15.24 -15.98 -2.34
CA ALA A 43 16.41 -16.57 -2.98
C ALA A 43 16.74 -17.89 -2.28
N GLN A 44 16.68 -19.00 -3.02
CA GLN A 44 17.18 -20.28 -2.52
C GLN A 44 18.71 -20.38 -2.56
N GLU A 45 19.39 -19.34 -3.05
CA GLU A 45 20.84 -19.31 -3.12
C GLU A 45 21.43 -19.24 -1.70
N HIS A 46 22.23 -20.25 -1.34
CA HIS A 46 23.00 -20.36 -0.10
C HIS A 46 22.25 -20.76 1.18
N GLY A 47 21.08 -21.42 1.08
CA GLY A 47 20.38 -21.95 2.26
C GLY A 47 19.83 -20.87 3.21
N SER A 48 19.80 -19.63 2.74
CA SER A 48 19.23 -18.48 3.41
C SER A 48 17.80 -18.29 2.90
N ASN A 49 16.79 -18.48 3.76
CA ASN A 49 15.40 -18.13 3.44
C ASN A 49 15.17 -16.61 3.53
N GLN A 50 16.02 -15.81 2.89
CA GLN A 50 15.88 -14.36 2.86
C GLN A 50 15.64 -13.88 1.43
N VAL A 51 14.72 -12.93 1.29
CA VAL A 51 14.51 -12.20 0.03
C VAL A 51 15.76 -11.33 -0.22
N PRO A 52 16.37 -11.38 -1.41
CA PRO A 52 17.50 -10.52 -1.74
C PRO A 52 17.19 -9.04 -1.51
N LEU A 53 18.15 -8.26 -0.98
CA LEU A 53 17.96 -6.82 -0.75
C LEU A 53 17.51 -6.09 -2.02
N ALA A 54 18.07 -6.45 -3.18
CA ALA A 54 17.69 -5.88 -4.47
C ALA A 54 16.20 -6.12 -4.81
N GLU A 55 15.67 -7.28 -4.46
CA GLU A 55 14.26 -7.63 -4.70
C GLU A 55 13.33 -6.92 -3.71
N GLN A 56 13.75 -6.81 -2.43
CA GLN A 56 13.03 -5.99 -1.46
C GLN A 56 12.96 -4.53 -1.89
N SER A 57 14.08 -3.95 -2.36
CA SER A 57 14.12 -2.57 -2.85
C SER A 57 13.20 -2.36 -4.06
N LYS A 58 13.19 -3.30 -5.01
CA LYS A 58 12.26 -3.25 -6.16
C LYS A 58 10.80 -3.26 -5.71
N ALA A 59 10.45 -4.14 -4.78
CA ALA A 59 9.10 -4.22 -4.26
C ALA A 59 8.69 -2.95 -3.52
N MET A 60 9.60 -2.34 -2.74
CA MET A 60 9.35 -1.06 -2.08
C MET A 60 9.09 0.06 -3.09
N VAL A 61 9.91 0.18 -4.14
CA VAL A 61 9.69 1.17 -5.22
C VAL A 61 8.35 0.95 -5.92
N LEU A 62 7.98 -0.30 -6.19
CA LEU A 62 6.65 -0.63 -6.73
C LEU A 62 5.53 -0.17 -5.78
N CYS A 63 5.67 -0.38 -4.47
CA CYS A 63 4.67 0.03 -3.47
C CYS A 63 4.54 1.55 -3.40
N GLU A 64 5.66 2.29 -3.45
CA GLU A 64 5.65 3.76 -3.53
C GLU A 64 4.93 4.26 -4.78
N ASN A 65 5.22 3.65 -5.94
CA ASN A 65 4.58 3.98 -7.20
C ASN A 65 3.06 3.69 -7.21
N LEU A 66 2.65 2.56 -6.66
CA LEU A 66 1.24 2.22 -6.51
C LEU A 66 0.53 3.19 -5.55
N ALA A 67 1.16 3.52 -4.42
CA ALA A 67 0.63 4.49 -3.47
C ALA A 67 0.51 5.89 -4.10
N PHE A 68 1.49 6.30 -4.90
CA PHE A 68 1.44 7.52 -5.70
C PHE A 68 0.22 7.52 -6.63
N LEU A 69 0.01 6.46 -7.41
CA LEU A 69 -1.14 6.34 -8.32
C LEU A 69 -2.48 6.39 -7.58
N ILE A 70 -2.58 5.73 -6.42
CA ILE A 70 -3.79 5.77 -5.59
C ILE A 70 -4.06 7.21 -5.13
N ARG A 71 -3.04 7.92 -4.62
CA ARG A 71 -3.18 9.31 -4.16
C ARG A 71 -3.56 10.27 -5.28
N HIS A 72 -3.04 10.07 -6.49
CA HIS A 72 -3.34 10.94 -7.62
C HIS A 72 -4.73 10.69 -8.24
N ASN A 73 -5.28 9.49 -8.07
CA ASN A 73 -6.59 9.11 -8.61
C ASN A 73 -7.72 9.10 -7.56
N GLN A 74 -7.52 9.72 -6.39
CA GLN A 74 -8.51 9.75 -5.28
C GLN A 74 -9.90 10.21 -5.73
N ALA A 75 -9.95 11.26 -6.57
CA ALA A 75 -11.21 11.78 -7.09
C ALA A 75 -12.01 10.73 -7.88
N SER A 76 -11.34 9.82 -8.60
CA SER A 76 -11.96 8.78 -9.40
C SER A 76 -12.57 7.65 -8.56
N TYR A 77 -12.12 7.47 -7.31
CA TYR A 77 -12.61 6.42 -6.41
C TYR A 77 -13.85 6.83 -5.60
N GLY A 78 -14.20 8.11 -5.62
CA GLY A 78 -15.39 8.65 -4.94
C GLY A 78 -15.30 8.71 -3.42
N LYS A 79 -14.14 8.44 -2.83
CA LYS A 79 -13.81 8.60 -1.41
C LYS A 79 -12.29 8.67 -1.21
N LEU A 80 -11.85 9.08 -0.03
CA LEU A 80 -10.45 8.94 0.38
C LEU A 80 -10.14 7.45 0.61
N ILE A 81 -9.13 6.94 -0.09
CA ILE A 81 -8.67 5.55 0.01
C ILE A 81 -7.73 5.40 1.20
N GLY A 82 -8.12 4.54 2.15
CA GLY A 82 -7.30 4.11 3.27
C GLY A 82 -6.67 2.73 3.05
N VAL A 83 -5.86 2.28 4.01
CA VAL A 83 -5.19 0.96 3.96
C VAL A 83 -6.15 -0.23 3.84
N GLY A 84 -7.34 -0.12 4.44
CA GLY A 84 -8.38 -1.16 4.40
C GLY A 84 -9.10 -1.26 3.05
N ASP A 85 -8.91 -0.30 2.15
CA ASP A 85 -9.53 -0.27 0.83
C ASP A 85 -8.67 -0.95 -0.24
N ILE A 86 -7.41 -1.27 0.07
CA ILE A 86 -6.50 -1.95 -0.85
C ILE A 86 -6.69 -3.45 -0.74
N LEU A 87 -6.89 -4.08 -1.89
CA LEU A 87 -7.08 -5.52 -2.03
C LEU A 87 -6.08 -6.08 -3.03
N VAL A 88 -5.56 -7.27 -2.76
CA VAL A 88 -4.83 -8.06 -3.76
C VAL A 88 -5.61 -9.35 -4.01
N ALA A 89 -5.84 -9.66 -5.27
CA ALA A 89 -6.50 -10.90 -5.67
C ALA A 89 -5.66 -11.65 -6.68
N THR A 90 -5.72 -12.97 -6.58
CA THR A 90 -4.99 -13.90 -7.46
C THR A 90 -5.95 -14.88 -8.12
N LYS A 91 -5.65 -15.30 -9.34
CA LYS A 91 -6.33 -16.42 -10.01
C LYS A 91 -5.31 -17.48 -10.42
N ASN A 92 -5.68 -18.74 -10.22
CA ASN A 92 -4.84 -19.93 -10.48
C ASN A 92 -3.52 -19.93 -9.69
N TRP A 93 -3.49 -19.31 -8.50
CA TRP A 93 -2.29 -19.24 -7.65
C TRP A 93 -1.75 -20.64 -7.30
N ASP A 94 -2.64 -21.62 -7.24
CA ASP A 94 -2.29 -23.00 -6.93
C ASP A 94 -1.31 -23.61 -7.94
N LEU A 95 -1.33 -23.17 -9.21
CA LEU A 95 -0.36 -23.61 -10.22
C LEU A 95 1.08 -23.27 -9.81
N ARG A 96 1.30 -22.08 -9.23
CA ARG A 96 2.62 -21.66 -8.75
C ARG A 96 3.05 -22.45 -7.53
N THR A 97 2.15 -22.66 -6.57
CA THR A 97 2.46 -23.45 -5.36
C THR A 97 2.74 -24.92 -5.64
N LYS A 98 2.17 -25.47 -6.72
CA LYS A 98 2.36 -26.87 -7.13
C LYS A 98 3.51 -27.05 -8.14
N GLY A 99 4.19 -25.96 -8.52
CA GLY A 99 5.23 -25.99 -9.57
C GLY A 99 4.71 -26.42 -10.94
N ALA A 100 3.41 -26.25 -11.20
CA ALA A 100 2.80 -26.58 -12.48
C ALA A 100 3.02 -25.43 -13.48
N ASP A 101 3.31 -25.78 -14.74
CA ASP A 101 3.29 -24.80 -15.82
C ASP A 101 1.86 -24.33 -16.08
N GLY A 102 1.70 -23.05 -16.41
CA GLY A 102 0.42 -22.46 -16.70
C GLY A 102 0.39 -20.95 -16.46
N VAL A 103 -0.81 -20.38 -16.56
CA VAL A 103 -1.03 -18.94 -16.48
C VAL A 103 -1.67 -18.59 -15.15
N ILE A 104 -1.04 -17.65 -14.44
CA ILE A 104 -1.54 -17.05 -13.21
C ILE A 104 -1.90 -15.58 -13.46
N CYS A 105 -2.79 -15.06 -12.63
CA CYS A 105 -3.14 -13.64 -12.65
C CYS A 105 -3.02 -13.08 -11.24
N VAL A 106 -2.42 -11.90 -11.11
CA VAL A 106 -2.32 -11.14 -9.87
C VAL A 106 -2.82 -9.74 -10.15
N GLY A 107 -3.65 -9.19 -9.28
CA GLY A 107 -4.14 -7.82 -9.44
C GLY A 107 -4.25 -7.09 -8.12
N VAL A 108 -3.97 -5.80 -8.17
CA VAL A 108 -4.17 -4.85 -7.07
C VAL A 108 -5.45 -4.08 -7.38
N TYR A 109 -6.36 -4.07 -6.42
CA TYR A 109 -7.69 -3.50 -6.53
C TYR A 109 -7.93 -2.49 -5.40
N ILE A 110 -8.77 -1.51 -5.68
CA ILE A 110 -9.15 -0.45 -4.75
C ILE A 110 -10.65 -0.51 -4.55
N ASN A 111 -11.09 -0.69 -3.31
CA ASN A 111 -12.50 -0.61 -2.94
C ASN A 111 -12.90 0.86 -2.78
N GLY A 112 -13.63 1.40 -3.76
CA GLY A 112 -14.06 2.79 -3.75
C GLY A 112 -15.39 3.00 -3.02
N ASN A 113 -16.07 4.09 -3.36
CA ASN A 113 -17.42 4.35 -2.87
C ASN A 113 -18.47 3.51 -3.62
N HIS A 114 -19.67 3.39 -3.06
CA HIS A 114 -20.82 2.71 -3.68
C HIS A 114 -20.59 1.23 -4.05
N ASN A 115 -19.77 0.50 -3.29
CA ASN A 115 -19.43 -0.91 -3.51
C ASN A 115 -18.78 -1.20 -4.87
N TYR A 116 -18.15 -0.21 -5.50
CA TYR A 116 -17.42 -0.42 -6.74
C TYR A 116 -15.94 -0.73 -6.45
N THR A 117 -15.43 -1.80 -7.07
CA THR A 117 -14.02 -2.21 -6.98
C THR A 117 -13.28 -1.81 -8.26
N TYR A 118 -12.28 -0.95 -8.12
CA TYR A 118 -11.44 -0.49 -9.22
C TYR A 118 -10.23 -1.40 -9.37
N CYS A 119 -9.93 -1.84 -10.59
CA CYS A 119 -8.68 -2.52 -10.90
C CYS A 119 -7.60 -1.46 -11.10
N LEU A 120 -6.62 -1.38 -10.20
CA LEU A 120 -5.49 -0.46 -10.34
C LEU A 120 -4.47 -1.03 -11.33
N VAL A 121 -4.00 -2.24 -11.07
CA VAL A 121 -3.09 -2.98 -11.96
C VAL A 121 -3.45 -4.46 -11.94
N ARG A 122 -3.32 -5.13 -13.09
CA ARG A 122 -3.53 -6.56 -13.21
C ARG A 122 -2.54 -7.15 -14.21
N VAL A 123 -1.81 -8.16 -13.77
CA VAL A 123 -0.84 -8.88 -14.59
C VAL A 123 -1.34 -10.28 -14.87
N VAL A 124 -1.12 -10.73 -16.11
CA VAL A 124 -1.30 -12.11 -16.54
C VAL A 124 0.07 -12.62 -16.96
N MET A 125 0.53 -13.68 -16.32
CA MET A 125 1.92 -14.13 -16.40
C MET A 125 2.02 -15.65 -16.32
N ARG A 126 3.15 -16.21 -16.74
CA ARG A 126 3.43 -17.63 -16.51
C ARG A 126 3.71 -17.88 -15.03
N SER A 127 3.47 -19.10 -14.57
CA SER A 127 3.64 -19.48 -13.16
C SER A 127 5.05 -19.26 -12.62
N LEU A 128 6.07 -19.29 -13.50
CA LEU A 128 7.49 -19.11 -13.15
C LEU A 128 8.00 -17.67 -13.33
N ASP A 129 7.19 -16.75 -13.84
CA ASP A 129 7.62 -15.36 -14.05
C ASP A 129 7.75 -14.62 -12.71
N LYS A 130 8.57 -13.57 -12.64
CA LYS A 130 8.69 -12.75 -11.43
C LYS A 130 7.53 -11.79 -11.29
N ILE A 131 6.77 -11.92 -10.20
CA ILE A 131 5.50 -11.18 -10.01
C ILE A 131 5.77 -9.68 -9.85
N ILE A 132 6.77 -9.32 -9.04
CA ILE A 132 7.13 -7.91 -8.81
C ILE A 132 7.58 -7.24 -10.10
N ASP A 133 8.43 -7.89 -10.90
CA ASP A 133 8.87 -7.34 -12.17
C ASP A 133 7.68 -7.15 -13.14
N LYS A 134 6.77 -8.13 -13.23
CA LYS A 134 5.57 -8.02 -14.08
C LYS A 134 4.62 -6.91 -13.63
N LEU A 135 4.45 -6.72 -12.33
CA LEU A 135 3.66 -5.61 -11.79
C LEU A 135 4.31 -4.26 -12.09
N ALA A 136 5.64 -4.15 -11.93
CA ALA A 136 6.38 -2.94 -12.26
C ALA A 136 6.24 -2.56 -13.74
N GLU A 137 6.41 -3.53 -14.66
CA GLU A 137 6.20 -3.34 -16.10
C GLU A 137 4.79 -2.79 -16.43
N CYS A 138 3.77 -3.16 -15.65
CA CYS A 138 2.41 -2.65 -15.85
C CYS A 138 2.14 -1.31 -15.17
N VAL A 139 2.92 -0.94 -14.15
CA VAL A 139 2.79 0.33 -13.42
C VAL A 139 3.51 1.46 -14.15
N GLU A 140 4.66 1.20 -14.78
CA GLU A 140 5.45 2.20 -15.51
C GLU A 140 4.62 3.01 -16.53
N PRO A 141 3.81 2.40 -17.43
CA PRO A 141 2.99 3.16 -18.37
C PRO A 141 1.92 4.03 -17.69
N LEU A 142 1.45 3.64 -16.50
CA LEU A 142 0.47 4.41 -15.73
C LEU A 142 1.10 5.65 -15.08
N LEU A 143 2.41 5.62 -14.84
CA LEU A 143 3.17 6.75 -14.31
C LEU A 143 3.61 7.74 -15.39
N ALA A 144 3.72 7.31 -16.64
CA ALA A 144 4.19 8.13 -17.76
C ALA A 144 3.51 9.52 -17.88
N PRO A 145 2.19 9.68 -17.65
CA PRO A 145 1.55 11.01 -17.67
C PRO A 145 2.03 11.97 -16.57
N PHE A 146 2.55 11.44 -15.47
CA PHE A 146 3.03 12.22 -14.32
C PHE A 146 4.54 12.50 -14.39
N CYS A 147 5.29 11.60 -15.01
CA CYS A 147 6.75 11.66 -15.14
C CYS A 147 7.17 11.54 -16.62
N PRO A 148 6.92 12.56 -17.47
CA PRO A 148 7.24 12.47 -18.89
C PRO A 148 8.77 12.42 -19.11
N GLY A 149 9.24 11.40 -19.84
CA GLY A 149 10.65 11.26 -20.22
C GLY A 149 11.52 10.44 -19.25
N LEU A 150 10.89 9.71 -18.32
CA LEU A 150 11.54 8.64 -17.55
C LEU A 150 11.73 7.38 -18.40
#